data_AF-A0AA88ISF5-F1
#
_entry.id   AF-A0AA88ISF5-F1
#
_cell.length_a   1.000
_cell.length_b   1.000
_cell.length_c   1.000
_cell.angle_alpha   90.00
_cell.angle_beta   90.00
_cell.angle_gamma   90.00
#
_symmetry.space_group_name_H-M   'P 1'
#
loop_
_entity.id
_entity.type
_entity.pdbx_description
1 polymer ?
#
loop_
_entity_poly.entity_id
_entity_poly.type
_entity_poly.pdbx_seq_one_letter_code
_entity_poly.pdbx_strand_id
1 'polypeptide(L)'
;MDGDHCLYPGSCNCSFSQATGSHCQTVPNTGLEREMACRSWGQYNYETFDGLYYYFSGKCSYTLLKVCEDSTKSSVFIQVHNDQDCSSNPYSCRRSVSLFLPWEGEIRLQGFNVTFKGQSLQIPHNVHDIELERISDYILVSQHQVFMLAWQGHSSSIYIKMNPEFVGRTCGLCGNFNADVQDDLKTSYGVFTENLAMFGNSWMEEEPRKLTCPMVPSFYPFPCSTQEPHELLKVAEVCTSLLKDPFTSCHEFVSPYSYMASCSNDICL
;
A
#
# COMPACT_ATOMS: atom_id res chain seq x y z
N MET A 1 -20.42 -4.68 19.57
CA MET A 1 -20.72 -5.68 18.52
C MET A 1 -19.38 -6.22 18.12
N ASP A 2 -19.19 -7.51 18.36
CA ASP A 2 -17.91 -8.20 18.30
C ASP A 2 -17.37 -8.16 16.86
N GLY A 3 -16.29 -7.39 16.66
CA GLY A 3 -15.58 -7.27 15.39
C GLY A 3 -14.79 -8.53 15.07
N ASP A 4 -13.87 -8.46 14.11
CA ASP A 4 -13.00 -9.59 13.83
C ASP A 4 -12.13 -9.87 15.06
N HIS A 5 -12.38 -11.01 15.73
CA HIS A 5 -11.71 -11.35 16.99
C HIS A 5 -10.99 -12.69 16.85
N CYS A 6 -9.70 -12.67 17.22
CA CYS A 6 -8.89 -13.86 17.39
C CYS A 6 -8.89 -14.29 18.85
N LEU A 7 -9.43 -15.48 19.16
CA LEU A 7 -9.29 -16.07 20.49
C LEU A 7 -7.89 -16.66 20.70
N TYR A 8 -7.28 -17.15 19.60
CA TYR A 8 -5.93 -17.69 19.51
C TYR A 8 -5.37 -17.50 18.09
N PRO A 9 -4.04 -17.58 17.87
CA PRO A 9 -3.46 -17.70 16.53
C PRO A 9 -4.13 -18.85 15.75
N GLY A 10 -4.75 -18.56 14.59
CA GLY A 10 -5.45 -19.56 13.77
C GLY A 10 -6.90 -19.88 14.15
N SER A 11 -7.48 -19.22 15.17
CA SER A 11 -8.91 -19.28 15.51
C SER A 11 -9.48 -17.88 15.62
N CYS A 12 -9.68 -17.27 14.45
CA CYS A 12 -10.21 -15.93 14.31
C CYS A 12 -11.56 -15.96 13.58
N ASN A 13 -12.54 -15.23 14.10
CA ASN A 13 -13.77 -14.96 13.37
C ASN A 13 -13.53 -13.73 12.49
N CYS A 14 -13.42 -13.91 11.17
CA CYS A 14 -13.11 -12.85 10.20
C CYS A 14 -14.36 -12.31 9.46
N SER A 15 -15.55 -12.65 9.95
CA SER A 15 -16.81 -12.45 9.22
C SER A 15 -17.24 -10.98 9.18
N PHE A 16 -16.76 -10.13 10.09
CA PHE A 16 -17.28 -8.77 10.22
C PHE A 16 -16.77 -7.85 9.11
N SER A 17 -15.51 -8.00 8.70
CA SER A 17 -14.90 -7.22 7.61
C SER A 17 -14.76 -8.02 6.30
N GLN A 18 -15.38 -9.19 6.19
CA GLN A 18 -15.08 -10.17 5.13
C GLN A 18 -13.57 -10.46 5.00
N ALA A 19 -12.88 -10.42 6.14
CA ALA A 19 -11.44 -10.59 6.18
C ALA A 19 -11.04 -12.06 5.94
N THR A 20 -9.82 -12.26 5.46
CA THR A 20 -9.25 -13.57 5.13
C THR A 20 -7.88 -13.78 5.77
N GLY A 21 -7.38 -15.01 5.69
CA GLY A 21 -6.10 -15.43 6.27
C GLY A 21 -6.19 -15.88 7.74
N SER A 22 -5.12 -16.50 8.23
CA SER A 22 -5.04 -17.12 9.57
C SER A 22 -5.23 -16.14 10.75
N HIS A 23 -5.20 -14.84 10.46
CA HIS A 23 -5.30 -13.76 11.44
C HIS A 23 -6.35 -12.70 11.07
N CYS A 24 -7.17 -12.86 10.03
CA CYS A 24 -8.06 -11.80 9.51
C CYS A 24 -7.32 -10.52 9.07
N GLN A 25 -6.10 -10.66 8.54
CA GLN A 25 -5.23 -9.53 8.22
C GLN A 25 -5.39 -8.97 6.81
N THR A 26 -6.13 -9.68 5.97
CA THR A 26 -6.38 -9.28 4.58
C THR A 26 -7.86 -9.12 4.34
N VAL A 27 -8.25 -8.19 3.48
CA VAL A 27 -9.65 -7.96 3.11
C VAL A 27 -9.74 -7.84 1.59
N PRO A 28 -10.43 -8.75 0.89
CA PRO A 28 -10.68 -8.60 -0.54
C PRO A 28 -11.60 -7.40 -0.81
N ASN A 29 -11.12 -6.44 -1.58
CA ASN A 29 -11.92 -5.37 -2.16
C ASN A 29 -12.53 -5.86 -3.48
N THR A 30 -13.83 -6.19 -3.43
CA THR A 30 -14.62 -6.65 -4.58
C THR A 30 -15.28 -5.54 -5.37
N GLY A 31 -15.07 -4.27 -4.98
CA GLY A 31 -15.68 -3.13 -5.63
C GLY A 31 -15.11 -2.88 -7.03
N LEU A 32 -15.94 -2.29 -7.89
CA LEU A 32 -15.60 -1.96 -9.28
C LEU A 32 -14.69 -0.73 -9.37
N GLU A 33 -14.68 0.12 -8.34
CA GLU A 33 -13.86 1.32 -8.24
C GLU A 33 -12.36 1.02 -8.18
N ARG A 34 -11.97 -0.22 -7.84
CA ARG A 34 -10.55 -0.60 -7.77
C ARG A 34 -9.84 -0.37 -9.10
N GLU A 35 -10.54 -0.54 -10.23
CA GLU A 35 -10.03 -0.35 -11.59
C GLU A 35 -8.64 -0.97 -11.83
N MET A 36 -8.37 -2.11 -11.18
CA MET A 36 -7.07 -2.77 -11.13
C MET A 36 -5.90 -1.82 -10.84
N ALA A 37 -6.06 -0.95 -9.85
CA ALA A 37 -5.03 -0.02 -9.40
C ALA A 37 -4.41 -0.50 -8.09
N CYS A 38 -3.09 -0.38 -7.95
CA CYS A 38 -2.41 -0.57 -6.67
C CYS A 38 -2.49 0.72 -5.86
N ARG A 39 -2.78 0.62 -4.56
CA ARG A 39 -2.91 1.77 -3.67
C ARG A 39 -2.11 1.55 -2.40
N SER A 40 -1.56 2.63 -1.86
CA SER A 40 -0.95 2.58 -0.53
C SER A 40 -0.99 3.93 0.13
N TRP A 41 -1.45 4.00 1.38
CA TRP A 41 -1.67 5.26 2.09
C TRP A 41 -1.34 5.11 3.58
N GLY A 42 -1.28 6.27 4.26
CA GLY A 42 -0.69 6.31 5.59
C GLY A 42 0.74 5.79 5.51
N GLN A 43 1.11 4.87 6.38
CA GLN A 43 2.40 4.18 6.28
C GLN A 43 2.30 2.69 5.97
N TYR A 44 1.19 2.07 6.36
CA TYR A 44 1.14 0.62 6.54
C TYR A 44 -0.04 -0.02 5.80
N ASN A 45 -0.88 0.77 5.12
CA ASN A 45 -2.01 0.26 4.35
C ASN A 45 -1.60 0.05 2.89
N TYR A 46 -1.94 -1.11 2.34
CA TYR A 46 -1.67 -1.49 0.97
C TYR A 46 -2.92 -2.16 0.38
N GLU A 47 -3.17 -1.92 -0.90
CA GLU A 47 -4.15 -2.61 -1.72
C GLU A 47 -3.47 -3.01 -3.03
N THR A 48 -3.43 -4.30 -3.31
CA THR A 48 -2.83 -4.84 -4.55
C THR A 48 -3.65 -4.47 -5.77
N PHE A 49 -3.10 -4.69 -6.97
CA PHE A 49 -3.85 -4.51 -8.21
C PHE A 49 -5.12 -5.38 -8.26
N ASP A 50 -5.07 -6.57 -7.66
CA ASP A 50 -6.17 -7.53 -7.74
C ASP A 50 -7.23 -7.30 -6.66
N GLY A 51 -6.97 -6.36 -5.74
CA GLY A 51 -7.92 -5.87 -4.74
C GLY A 51 -7.68 -6.44 -3.35
N LEU A 52 -6.54 -7.04 -3.06
CA LEU A 52 -6.23 -7.52 -1.72
C LEU A 52 -5.77 -6.34 -0.84
N TYR A 53 -6.62 -5.87 0.07
CA TYR A 53 -6.20 -4.96 1.14
C TYR A 53 -5.45 -5.73 2.22
N TYR A 54 -4.35 -5.17 2.72
CA TYR A 54 -3.67 -5.67 3.90
C TYR A 54 -2.93 -4.57 4.65
N TYR A 55 -2.74 -4.80 5.95
CA TYR A 55 -1.96 -3.91 6.81
C TYR A 55 -0.59 -4.53 7.10
N PHE A 56 0.50 -3.83 6.78
CA PHE A 56 1.88 -4.27 7.01
C PHE A 56 2.70 -3.15 7.66
N SER A 57 3.05 -3.33 8.94
CA SER A 57 3.72 -2.34 9.80
C SER A 57 5.22 -2.18 9.56
N GLY A 58 5.66 -2.33 8.30
CA GLY A 58 7.05 -2.22 7.89
C GLY A 58 7.59 -0.79 7.97
N LYS A 59 8.62 -0.59 8.80
CA LYS A 59 9.28 0.70 9.03
C LYS A 59 10.61 0.84 8.25
N CYS A 60 10.53 0.64 6.94
CA CYS A 60 11.69 0.63 6.03
C CYS A 60 11.26 1.04 4.62
N SER A 61 12.20 0.95 3.69
CA SER A 61 11.99 0.96 2.26
C SER A 61 11.58 -0.43 1.76
N TYR A 62 10.61 -0.47 0.84
CA TYR A 62 10.12 -1.70 0.26
C TYR A 62 9.92 -1.53 -1.24
N THR A 63 10.18 -2.61 -1.98
CA THR A 63 9.76 -2.73 -3.38
C THR A 63 8.23 -2.73 -3.45
N LEU A 64 7.67 -1.57 -3.80
CA LEU A 64 6.22 -1.43 -3.96
C LEU A 64 5.78 -2.11 -5.26
N LEU A 65 6.49 -1.83 -6.36
CA LEU A 65 6.20 -2.36 -7.67
C LEU A 65 7.48 -2.52 -8.49
N LYS A 66 7.62 -3.67 -9.13
CA LYS A 66 8.63 -3.92 -10.17
C LYS A 66 7.99 -4.71 -11.32
N VAL A 67 8.43 -4.49 -12.55
CA VAL A 67 8.17 -5.42 -13.67
C VAL A 67 9.21 -6.54 -13.62
N CYS A 68 8.76 -7.77 -13.46
CA CYS A 68 9.60 -8.90 -13.04
C CYS A 68 9.77 -9.98 -14.10
N GLU A 69 8.96 -9.95 -15.15
CA GLU A 69 9.17 -10.78 -16.34
C GLU A 69 10.12 -10.08 -17.31
N ASP A 70 11.04 -10.84 -17.94
CA ASP A 70 12.11 -10.39 -18.86
C ASP A 70 11.56 -9.77 -20.16
N SER A 71 10.86 -8.64 -20.04
CA SER A 71 10.53 -7.80 -21.17
C SER A 71 11.56 -6.68 -21.25
N THR A 72 12.34 -6.68 -22.33
CA THR A 72 13.35 -5.65 -22.65
C THR A 72 12.75 -4.25 -22.90
N LYS A 73 11.48 -4.01 -22.55
CA LYS A 73 10.68 -2.86 -23.00
C LYS A 73 10.40 -1.82 -21.90
N SER A 74 10.29 -2.22 -20.63
CA SER A 74 10.11 -1.27 -19.53
C SER A 74 10.63 -1.84 -18.22
N SER A 75 11.35 -1.02 -17.48
CA SER A 75 11.97 -1.33 -16.20
C SER A 75 11.39 -0.43 -15.13
N VAL A 76 10.06 -0.49 -14.99
CA VAL A 76 9.37 0.20 -13.90
C VAL A 76 9.83 -0.43 -12.59
N PHE A 77 10.49 0.36 -11.76
CA PHE A 77 10.88 -0.04 -10.42
C PHE A 77 10.56 1.09 -9.43
N ILE A 78 9.60 0.85 -8.57
CA ILE A 78 9.05 1.81 -7.63
C ILE A 78 9.23 1.28 -6.21
N GLN A 79 9.89 2.07 -5.37
CA GLN A 79 10.03 1.82 -3.95
C GLN A 79 9.18 2.79 -3.14
N VAL A 80 8.61 2.31 -2.05
CA VAL A 80 7.99 3.14 -1.01
C VAL A 80 8.91 3.20 0.19
N HIS A 81 9.06 4.38 0.79
CA HIS A 81 9.92 4.61 1.95
C HIS A 81 9.05 5.03 3.13
N ASN A 82 8.87 4.13 4.09
CA ASN A 82 8.16 4.39 5.33
C ASN A 82 9.11 4.92 6.40
N ASP A 83 8.61 5.79 7.27
CA ASP A 83 9.41 6.40 8.33
C ASP A 83 9.76 5.37 9.41
N GLN A 84 11.05 5.26 9.69
CA GLN A 84 11.55 4.43 10.78
C GLN A 84 11.19 5.02 12.15
N ASP A 85 11.12 6.36 12.23
CA ASP A 85 10.88 7.12 13.46
C ASP A 85 9.42 7.58 13.59
N CYS A 86 8.50 7.04 12.78
CA CYS A 86 7.09 7.39 12.89
C CYS A 86 6.55 7.13 14.30
N SER A 87 5.96 8.19 14.84
CA SER A 87 5.18 8.23 16.06
C SER A 87 3.79 8.74 15.73
N SER A 88 2.76 8.17 16.36
CA SER A 88 1.36 8.56 16.22
C SER A 88 0.97 9.75 17.12
N ASN A 89 1.76 10.07 18.15
CA ASN A 89 1.44 11.15 19.09
C ASN A 89 2.66 12.04 19.44
N PRO A 90 2.80 13.23 18.82
CA PRO A 90 2.04 13.72 17.66
C PRO A 90 2.38 12.94 16.39
N TYR A 91 1.44 12.86 15.43
CA TYR A 91 1.69 12.21 14.15
C TYR A 91 2.79 12.98 13.38
N SER A 92 3.96 12.36 13.26
CA SER A 92 5.16 12.98 12.65
C SER A 92 5.86 12.00 11.70
N CYS A 93 5.09 11.37 10.83
CA CYS A 93 5.59 10.31 9.95
C CYS A 93 5.93 10.87 8.56
N ARG A 94 7.15 10.64 8.10
CA ARG A 94 7.66 11.05 6.78
C ARG A 94 7.60 9.89 5.80
N ARG A 95 6.93 10.11 4.68
CA ARG A 95 6.84 9.11 3.62
C ARG A 95 7.24 9.68 2.28
N SER A 96 7.82 8.84 1.44
CA SER A 96 8.24 9.21 0.09
C SER A 96 8.18 8.00 -0.82
N VAL A 97 8.12 8.25 -2.12
CA VAL A 97 8.14 7.22 -3.16
C VAL A 97 9.26 7.52 -4.15
N SER A 98 9.97 6.49 -4.58
CA SER A 98 11.06 6.60 -5.54
C SER A 98 10.80 5.74 -6.75
N LEU A 99 10.94 6.34 -7.93
CA LEU A 99 10.97 5.67 -9.21
C LEU A 99 12.44 5.58 -9.67
N PHE A 100 12.91 4.37 -9.92
CA PHE A 100 14.26 4.11 -10.41
C PHE A 100 14.23 3.87 -11.91
N LEU A 101 14.94 4.71 -12.65
CA LEU A 101 15.18 4.56 -14.08
C LEU A 101 16.54 3.87 -14.26
N PRO A 102 16.61 2.68 -14.89
CA PRO A 102 17.88 1.97 -15.00
C PRO A 102 18.94 2.78 -15.69
N TRP A 103 20.14 2.79 -15.12
CA TRP A 103 21.32 3.50 -15.63
C TRP A 103 21.17 5.02 -15.69
N GLU A 104 19.99 5.55 -15.38
CA GLU A 104 19.65 6.95 -15.48
C GLU A 104 19.60 7.61 -14.12
N GLY A 105 18.85 7.10 -13.13
CA GLY A 105 18.83 7.66 -11.77
C GLY A 105 17.50 7.48 -11.02
N GLU A 106 17.41 8.13 -9.86
CA GLU A 106 16.23 8.13 -8.98
C GLU A 106 15.41 9.42 -9.18
N ILE A 107 14.11 9.27 -9.42
CA ILE A 107 13.10 10.32 -9.21
C ILE A 107 12.44 10.05 -7.85
N ARG A 108 12.52 11.01 -6.92
CA ARG A 108 11.95 10.87 -5.57
C ARG A 108 10.89 11.93 -5.31
N LEU A 109 9.74 11.51 -4.81
CA LEU A 109 8.61 12.36 -4.42
C LEU A 109 8.46 12.35 -2.90
N GLN A 110 8.43 13.53 -2.28
CA GLN A 110 8.18 13.70 -0.85
C GLN A 110 7.43 15.01 -0.60
N GLY A 111 6.20 14.90 -0.06
CA GLY A 111 5.30 16.05 0.00
C GLY A 111 5.04 16.59 -1.41
N PHE A 112 5.27 17.88 -1.65
CA PHE A 112 5.25 18.47 -2.99
C PHE A 112 6.64 18.63 -3.63
N ASN A 113 7.67 18.05 -3.03
CA ASN A 113 9.02 18.11 -3.54
C ASN A 113 9.28 16.95 -4.50
N VAL A 114 9.83 17.26 -5.67
CA VAL A 114 10.30 16.29 -6.67
C VAL A 114 11.79 16.48 -6.83
N THR A 115 12.55 15.40 -6.72
CA THR A 115 13.99 15.42 -6.99
C THR A 115 14.35 14.40 -8.08
N PHE A 116 15.35 14.72 -8.89
CA PHE A 116 16.00 13.79 -9.80
C PHE A 116 17.50 13.77 -9.51
N LYS A 117 18.07 12.59 -9.23
CA LYS A 117 19.48 12.45 -8.79
C LYS A 117 19.83 13.32 -7.58
N GLY A 118 18.88 13.46 -6.65
CA GLY A 118 19.01 14.31 -5.46
C GLY A 118 18.95 15.82 -5.71
N GLN A 119 18.73 16.26 -6.96
CA GLN A 119 18.54 17.67 -7.29
C GLN A 119 17.05 18.00 -7.40
N SER A 120 16.63 19.10 -6.79
CA SER A 120 15.24 19.57 -6.86
C SER A 120 14.85 19.93 -8.28
N LEU A 121 13.65 19.52 -8.69
CA LEU A 121 13.13 19.65 -10.04
C LEU A 121 11.79 20.39 -10.00
N GLN A 122 11.64 21.37 -10.88
CA GLN A 122 10.41 22.15 -11.00
C GLN A 122 9.51 21.50 -12.05
N ILE A 123 8.27 21.17 -11.67
CA ILE A 123 7.26 20.54 -12.54
C ILE A 123 6.30 21.59 -13.12
N PRO A 124 5.78 21.43 -14.36
CA PRO A 124 5.90 20.24 -15.20
C PRO A 124 7.30 20.05 -15.81
N HIS A 125 7.73 18.80 -15.93
CA HIS A 125 9.05 18.44 -16.44
C HIS A 125 9.04 17.03 -17.05
N ASN A 126 9.92 16.80 -18.03
CA ASN A 126 10.15 15.46 -18.57
C ASN A 126 11.54 14.99 -18.17
N VAL A 127 11.61 13.84 -17.50
CA VAL A 127 12.87 13.12 -17.27
C VAL A 127 12.88 11.94 -18.23
N HIS A 128 13.61 12.09 -19.33
CA HIS A 128 13.58 11.13 -20.44
C HIS A 128 12.16 10.97 -21.01
N ASP A 129 11.58 9.78 -20.92
CA ASP A 129 10.21 9.44 -21.34
C ASP A 129 9.20 9.45 -20.18
N ILE A 130 9.62 9.91 -19.00
CA ILE A 130 8.77 10.11 -17.83
C ILE A 130 8.29 11.57 -17.79
N GLU A 131 6.98 11.75 -17.81
CA GLU A 131 6.31 13.03 -17.62
C GLU A 131 5.96 13.23 -16.14
N LEU A 132 6.32 14.40 -15.62
CA LEU A 132 6.05 14.84 -14.25
C LEU A 132 5.19 16.09 -14.30
N GLU A 133 4.03 16.06 -13.66
CA GLU A 133 3.13 17.22 -13.56
C GLU A 133 2.46 17.31 -12.19
N ARG A 134 1.89 18.47 -11.88
CA ARG A 134 1.08 18.67 -10.67
C ARG A 134 -0.35 18.99 -11.06
N ILE A 135 -1.29 18.23 -10.52
CA ILE A 135 -2.73 18.49 -10.63
C ILE A 135 -3.31 18.57 -9.22
N SER A 136 -3.70 19.78 -8.81
CA SER A 136 -4.17 20.07 -7.46
C SER A 136 -3.15 19.62 -6.39
N ASP A 137 -3.51 18.63 -5.57
CA ASP A 137 -2.68 18.09 -4.49
C ASP A 137 -1.92 16.84 -4.91
N TYR A 138 -2.01 16.45 -6.18
CA TYR A 138 -1.33 15.30 -6.73
C TYR A 138 -0.13 15.71 -7.58
N ILE A 139 0.97 14.98 -7.41
CA ILE A 139 2.06 14.90 -8.38
C ILE A 139 1.80 13.65 -9.21
N LEU A 140 1.66 13.81 -10.52
CA LEU A 140 1.53 12.71 -11.45
C LEU A 140 2.88 12.42 -12.09
N VAL A 141 3.23 11.14 -12.13
CA VAL A 141 4.41 10.60 -12.79
C VAL A 141 3.92 9.55 -13.77
N SER A 142 4.16 9.75 -15.06
CA SER A 142 3.64 8.83 -16.07
C SER A 142 4.65 8.54 -17.16
N GLN A 143 4.57 7.32 -17.69
CA GLN A 143 5.28 6.91 -18.89
C GLN A 143 4.23 6.47 -19.90
N HIS A 144 4.23 7.09 -21.07
CA HIS A 144 3.19 6.86 -22.07
C HIS A 144 3.06 5.36 -22.41
N GLN A 145 1.83 4.84 -22.38
CA GLN A 145 1.51 3.42 -22.61
C GLN A 145 2.13 2.43 -21.62
N VAL A 146 2.71 2.86 -20.49
CA VAL A 146 3.30 1.94 -19.49
C VAL A 146 2.57 2.05 -18.16
N PHE A 147 2.63 3.21 -17.50
CA PHE A 147 2.05 3.38 -16.18
C PHE A 147 1.72 4.85 -15.86
N MET A 148 0.89 5.03 -14.84
CA MET A 148 0.65 6.30 -14.16
C MET A 148 0.75 6.08 -12.65
N LEU A 149 1.56 6.90 -11.98
CA LEU A 149 1.62 7.02 -10.53
C LEU A 149 1.09 8.40 -10.13
N ALA A 150 0.12 8.42 -9.22
CA ALA A 150 -0.37 9.63 -8.58
C ALA A 150 0.04 9.63 -7.10
N TRP A 151 0.83 10.64 -6.71
CA TRP A 151 1.28 10.87 -5.35
C TRP A 151 0.53 12.05 -4.74
N GLN A 152 -0.19 11.82 -3.64
CA GLN A 152 -0.93 12.85 -2.92
C GLN A 152 0.03 13.52 -1.91
N GLY A 153 0.35 14.80 -2.13
CA GLY A 153 1.43 15.50 -1.42
C GLY A 153 1.19 15.81 0.06
N HIS A 154 -0.04 15.67 0.57
CA HIS A 154 -0.38 15.94 1.97
C HIS A 154 -0.47 14.66 2.81
N SER A 155 -1.28 13.68 2.38
CA SER A 155 -1.53 12.38 2.99
C SER A 155 -0.47 11.33 2.63
N SER A 156 0.42 11.61 1.66
CA SER A 156 1.42 10.63 1.17
C SER A 156 0.80 9.35 0.60
N SER A 157 -0.42 9.47 0.07
CA SER A 157 -1.13 8.37 -0.60
C SER A 157 -0.60 8.16 -2.02
N ILE A 158 -0.44 6.90 -2.40
CA ILE A 158 0.06 6.45 -3.69
C ILE A 158 -1.07 5.72 -4.41
N TYR A 159 -1.27 6.04 -5.69
CA TYR A 159 -2.14 5.30 -6.60
C TYR A 159 -1.34 4.97 -7.86
N ILE A 160 -1.31 3.71 -8.26
CA ILE A 160 -0.57 3.25 -9.44
C ILE A 160 -1.53 2.50 -10.37
N LYS A 161 -1.55 2.90 -11.64
CA LYS A 161 -2.20 2.17 -12.72
C LYS A 161 -1.15 1.71 -13.73
N MET A 162 -1.24 0.45 -14.12
CA MET A 162 -0.41 -0.15 -15.16
C MET A 162 -1.21 -0.33 -16.44
N ASN A 163 -0.55 -0.28 -17.59
CA ASN A 163 -1.17 -0.71 -18.84
C ASN A 163 -1.52 -2.22 -18.73
N PRO A 164 -2.72 -2.65 -19.18
CA PRO A 164 -3.11 -4.06 -19.23
C PRO A 164 -2.11 -5.01 -19.92
N GLU A 165 -1.19 -4.52 -20.76
CA GLU A 165 -0.09 -5.32 -21.32
C GLU A 165 0.87 -5.91 -20.26
N PHE A 166 0.85 -5.38 -19.04
CA PHE A 166 1.66 -5.83 -17.91
C PHE A 166 0.93 -6.79 -16.95
N VAL A 167 -0.29 -7.24 -17.30
CA VAL A 167 -1.03 -8.25 -16.52
C VAL A 167 -0.17 -9.50 -16.32
N GLY A 168 -0.03 -9.94 -15.07
CA GLY A 168 0.78 -11.09 -14.67
C GLY A 168 2.29 -10.86 -14.67
N ARG A 169 2.76 -9.63 -14.92
CA ARG A 169 4.19 -9.30 -15.10
C ARG A 169 4.78 -8.46 -13.97
N THR A 170 3.97 -8.08 -13.00
CA THR A 170 4.42 -7.27 -11.87
C THR A 170 4.82 -8.14 -10.68
N CYS A 171 5.62 -7.59 -9.79
CA CYS A 171 5.84 -8.14 -8.46
C CYS A 171 6.18 -7.03 -7.47
N GLY A 172 6.22 -7.36 -6.18
CA GLY A 172 6.34 -6.39 -5.08
C GLY A 172 5.13 -6.41 -4.18
N LEU A 173 5.01 -5.39 -3.34
CA LEU A 173 3.86 -5.22 -2.44
C LEU A 173 2.54 -5.00 -3.20
N CYS A 174 2.56 -4.53 -4.45
CA CYS A 174 1.36 -4.39 -5.28
C CYS A 174 0.82 -5.70 -5.88
N GLY A 175 1.46 -6.85 -5.64
CA GLY A 175 1.03 -8.14 -6.20
C GLY A 175 1.44 -8.34 -7.66
N ASN A 176 0.82 -9.32 -8.31
CA ASN A 176 1.24 -9.80 -9.63
C ASN A 176 0.36 -9.30 -10.80
N PHE A 177 -0.75 -8.61 -10.50
CA PHE A 177 -1.66 -7.99 -11.46
C PHE A 177 -2.28 -9.00 -12.44
N ASN A 178 -2.89 -10.08 -11.95
CA ASN A 178 -3.48 -11.13 -12.78
C ASN A 178 -5.00 -11.32 -12.58
N ALA A 179 -5.63 -10.45 -11.79
CA ALA A 179 -7.01 -10.51 -11.33
C ALA A 179 -7.35 -11.67 -10.36
N ASP A 180 -6.36 -12.27 -9.71
CA ASP A 180 -6.53 -13.30 -8.68
C ASP A 180 -5.90 -12.88 -7.33
N VAL A 181 -6.75 -12.49 -6.39
CA VAL A 181 -6.31 -12.07 -5.04
C VAL A 181 -5.65 -13.20 -4.23
N GLN A 182 -5.82 -14.46 -4.61
CA GLN A 182 -5.31 -15.60 -3.84
C GLN A 182 -3.80 -15.80 -3.98
N ASP A 183 -3.20 -15.26 -5.05
CA ASP A 183 -1.78 -15.45 -5.37
C ASP A 183 -0.96 -14.15 -5.31
N ASP A 184 -1.57 -13.08 -4.80
CA ASP A 184 -0.94 -11.77 -4.59
C ASP A 184 0.22 -11.80 -3.58
N LEU A 185 0.11 -12.65 -2.54
CA LEU A 185 1.09 -12.75 -1.46
C LEU A 185 2.26 -13.66 -1.84
N LYS A 186 2.95 -13.32 -2.93
CA LYS A 186 4.16 -14.00 -3.40
C LYS A 186 5.42 -13.28 -2.92
N THR A 187 6.29 -13.99 -2.20
CA THR A 187 7.54 -13.43 -1.69
C THR A 187 8.52 -13.11 -2.83
N SER A 188 9.53 -12.28 -2.56
CA SER A 188 10.60 -11.95 -3.51
C SER A 188 11.40 -13.17 -4.00
N TYR A 189 11.42 -14.24 -3.22
CA TYR A 189 12.03 -15.53 -3.56
C TYR A 189 11.02 -16.55 -4.12
N GLY A 190 9.82 -16.11 -4.51
CA GLY A 190 8.89 -16.86 -5.32
C GLY A 190 7.97 -17.82 -4.58
N VAL A 191 7.83 -17.69 -3.25
CA VAL A 191 6.98 -18.56 -2.42
C VAL A 191 5.67 -17.85 -2.10
N PHE A 192 4.54 -18.53 -2.29
CA PHE A 192 3.23 -18.04 -1.83
C PHE A 192 3.08 -18.25 -0.33
N THR A 193 2.55 -17.26 0.38
CA THR A 193 2.40 -17.31 1.84
C THR A 193 1.19 -16.53 2.31
N GLU A 194 0.51 -17.03 3.35
CA GLU A 194 -0.52 -16.27 4.06
C GLU A 194 0.08 -15.37 5.16
N ASN A 195 1.38 -15.52 5.47
CA ASN A 195 2.04 -14.71 6.48
C ASN A 195 2.51 -13.37 5.88
N LEU A 196 1.77 -12.31 6.19
CA LEU A 196 2.07 -10.95 5.70
C LEU A 196 3.45 -10.43 6.11
N ALA A 197 3.97 -10.81 7.28
CA ALA A 197 5.30 -10.41 7.68
C ALA A 197 6.37 -11.09 6.82
N MET A 198 6.21 -12.40 6.52
CA MET A 198 7.08 -13.13 5.59
C MET A 198 7.03 -12.51 4.19
N PHE A 199 5.82 -12.21 3.69
CA PHE A 199 5.62 -11.54 2.41
C PHE A 199 6.29 -10.16 2.39
N GLY A 200 5.91 -9.25 3.29
CA GLY A 200 6.38 -7.87 3.30
C GLY A 200 7.89 -7.74 3.57
N ASN A 201 8.44 -8.51 4.53
CA ASN A 201 9.88 -8.50 4.80
C ASN A 201 10.71 -9.01 3.61
N SER A 202 10.15 -9.91 2.78
CA SER A 202 10.87 -10.39 1.59
C SER A 202 11.11 -9.30 0.55
N TRP A 203 10.26 -8.26 0.53
CA TRP A 203 10.34 -7.12 -0.39
C TRP A 203 11.07 -5.91 0.21
N MET A 204 11.74 -6.08 1.35
CA MET A 204 12.52 -5.03 1.99
C MET A 204 13.73 -4.64 1.14
N GLU A 205 13.98 -3.34 1.03
CA GLU A 205 15.14 -2.77 0.35
C GLU A 205 15.99 -1.99 1.34
N GLU A 206 17.31 -2.24 1.34
CA GLU A 206 18.23 -1.47 2.19
C GLU A 206 18.69 -0.22 1.46
N GLU A 207 18.42 0.95 2.04
CA GLU A 207 18.97 2.20 1.52
C GLU A 207 20.45 2.36 1.91
N PRO A 208 21.34 2.73 0.96
CA PRO A 208 22.73 3.01 1.28
C PRO A 208 22.85 4.08 2.37
N ARG A 209 23.66 3.81 3.40
CA ARG A 209 23.97 4.74 4.52
C ARG A 209 22.80 5.00 5.49
N LYS A 210 21.69 4.26 5.43
CA LYS A 210 20.69 4.25 6.50
C LYS A 210 20.97 3.15 7.54
N LEU A 211 20.35 3.28 8.71
CA LEU A 211 20.36 2.21 9.72
C LEU A 211 19.74 0.93 9.15
N THR A 212 20.18 -0.21 9.67
CA THR A 212 19.58 -1.51 9.36
C THR A 212 18.08 -1.47 9.64
N CYS A 213 17.29 -1.92 8.66
CA CYS A 213 15.85 -1.94 8.78
C CYS A 213 15.37 -3.04 9.74
N PRO A 214 14.46 -2.74 10.67
CA PRO A 214 13.89 -3.75 11.54
C PRO A 214 12.92 -4.63 10.73
N MET A 215 13.10 -5.96 10.81
CA MET A 215 12.12 -6.90 10.30
C MET A 215 10.84 -6.86 11.14
N VAL A 216 9.69 -6.93 10.47
CA VAL A 216 8.41 -7.12 11.15
C VAL A 216 8.35 -8.55 11.69
N PRO A 217 8.07 -8.79 12.98
CA PRO A 217 7.95 -10.13 13.54
C PRO A 217 6.87 -10.95 12.82
N SER A 218 7.04 -12.27 12.73
CA SER A 218 6.07 -13.17 12.08
C SER A 218 4.66 -13.10 12.67
N PHE A 219 4.58 -12.76 13.96
CA PHE A 219 3.38 -12.42 14.68
C PHE A 219 3.50 -10.98 15.17
N TYR A 220 2.80 -10.06 14.51
CA TYR A 220 2.65 -8.70 14.96
C TYR A 220 1.17 -8.42 15.28
N PRO A 221 0.87 -7.75 16.40
CA PRO A 221 -0.50 -7.42 16.75
C PRO A 221 -1.11 -6.46 15.72
N PHE A 222 -2.43 -6.57 15.53
CA PHE A 222 -3.20 -5.49 14.91
C PHE A 222 -3.10 -4.22 15.77
N PRO A 223 -3.12 -3.02 15.17
CA PRO A 223 -3.11 -1.76 15.92
C PRO A 223 -4.13 -1.72 17.06
N CYS A 224 -5.34 -2.24 16.82
CA CYS A 224 -6.41 -2.22 17.81
C CYS A 224 -6.28 -3.26 18.93
N SER A 225 -5.36 -4.23 18.86
CA SER A 225 -5.36 -5.34 19.82
C SER A 225 -4.92 -4.94 21.24
N THR A 226 -4.24 -3.81 21.38
CA THR A 226 -3.79 -3.28 22.67
C THR A 226 -4.69 -2.18 23.22
N GLN A 227 -5.79 -1.86 22.54
CA GLN A 227 -6.69 -0.77 22.92
C GLN A 227 -7.71 -1.22 23.95
N GLU A 228 -8.09 -0.30 24.84
CA GLU A 228 -9.13 -0.55 25.85
C GLU A 228 -10.51 -0.73 25.21
N PRO A 229 -11.41 -1.53 25.80
CA PRO A 229 -12.73 -1.82 25.21
C PRO A 229 -13.57 -0.57 24.88
N HIS A 230 -13.46 0.48 25.69
CA HIS A 230 -14.19 1.73 25.45
C HIS A 230 -13.67 2.52 24.25
N GLU A 231 -12.37 2.46 23.95
CA GLU A 231 -11.79 3.06 22.75
C GLU A 231 -12.20 2.26 21.51
N LEU A 232 -12.20 0.93 21.59
CA LEU A 232 -12.67 0.06 20.51
C LEU A 232 -14.13 0.33 20.11
N LEU A 233 -15.00 0.66 21.07
CA LEU A 233 -16.37 1.07 20.79
C LEU A 233 -16.44 2.35 19.96
N LYS A 234 -15.58 3.34 20.26
CA LYS A 234 -15.50 4.60 19.50
C LYS A 234 -14.94 4.35 18.09
N VAL A 235 -13.90 3.52 17.97
CA VAL A 235 -13.35 3.13 16.66
C VAL A 235 -14.43 2.48 15.80
N ALA A 236 -15.17 1.52 16.37
CA ALA A 236 -16.27 0.87 15.67
C ALA A 236 -17.38 1.86 15.27
N GLU A 237 -17.76 2.78 16.15
CA GLU A 237 -18.77 3.82 15.85
C GLU A 237 -18.36 4.69 14.67
N VAL A 238 -17.10 5.14 14.64
CA VAL A 238 -16.56 5.98 13.57
C VAL A 238 -16.44 5.20 12.26
N CYS A 239 -15.81 4.03 12.26
CA CYS A 239 -15.53 3.30 11.02
C CYS A 239 -16.79 2.66 10.40
N THR A 240 -17.78 2.25 11.21
CA THR A 240 -19.07 1.74 10.68
C THR A 240 -19.95 2.84 10.09
N SER A 241 -19.58 4.12 10.20
CA SER A 241 -20.26 5.19 9.46
C SER A 241 -20.20 4.99 7.94
N LEU A 242 -19.17 4.30 7.44
CA LEU A 242 -19.03 3.93 6.03
C LEU A 242 -20.14 2.99 5.54
N LEU A 243 -20.87 2.32 6.45
CA LEU A 243 -22.03 1.47 6.13
C LEU A 243 -23.35 2.24 6.11
N LYS A 244 -23.34 3.53 6.49
CA LYS A 244 -24.53 4.35 6.68
C LYS A 244 -24.62 5.44 5.62
N ASP A 245 -25.75 6.12 5.55
CA ASP A 245 -25.90 7.29 4.67
C ASP A 245 -24.87 8.37 5.04
N PRO A 246 -24.27 9.07 4.04
CA PRO A 246 -24.63 9.06 2.61
C PRO A 246 -23.94 7.97 1.76
N PHE A 247 -23.11 7.10 2.36
CA PHE A 247 -22.25 6.17 1.62
C PHE A 247 -22.97 4.94 1.05
N THR A 248 -24.17 4.64 1.53
CA THR A 248 -25.03 3.52 1.04
C THR A 248 -25.22 3.54 -0.47
N SER A 249 -25.37 4.73 -1.05
CA SER A 249 -25.53 4.94 -2.49
C SER A 249 -24.32 4.49 -3.32
N CYS A 250 -23.13 4.39 -2.71
CA CYS A 250 -21.90 3.98 -3.37
C CYS A 250 -21.65 2.47 -3.26
N HIS A 251 -22.33 1.75 -2.36
CA HIS A 251 -21.99 0.35 -2.04
C HIS A 251 -22.20 -0.65 -3.19
N GLU A 252 -22.98 -0.27 -4.21
CA GLU A 252 -23.10 -1.06 -5.45
C GLU A 252 -21.77 -1.09 -6.23
N PHE A 253 -20.96 -0.03 -6.12
CA PHE A 253 -19.73 0.15 -6.88
C PHE A 253 -18.48 0.06 -6.01
N VAL A 254 -18.57 0.41 -4.73
CA VAL A 254 -17.45 0.52 -3.78
C VAL A 254 -17.68 -0.43 -2.62
N SER A 255 -16.77 -1.39 -2.41
CA SER A 255 -16.83 -2.24 -1.22
C SER A 255 -16.39 -1.45 0.02
N PRO A 256 -17.21 -1.33 1.08
CA PRO A 256 -16.84 -0.54 2.25
C PRO A 256 -15.83 -1.24 3.17
N TYR A 257 -15.65 -2.56 3.03
CA TYR A 257 -14.99 -3.38 4.05
C TYR A 257 -13.47 -3.13 4.17
N SER A 258 -12.75 -2.98 3.06
CA SER A 258 -11.31 -2.64 3.08
C SER A 258 -11.07 -1.27 3.72
N TYR A 259 -11.92 -0.29 3.40
CA TYR A 259 -11.88 1.05 4.00
C TYR A 259 -12.21 1.05 5.50
N MET A 260 -13.17 0.22 5.94
CA MET A 260 -13.48 0.05 7.36
C MET A 260 -12.32 -0.57 8.14
N ALA A 261 -11.67 -1.58 7.56
CA ALA A 261 -10.50 -2.22 8.16
C ALA A 261 -9.33 -1.22 8.27
N SER A 262 -9.06 -0.46 7.20
CA SER A 262 -8.07 0.63 7.22
C SER A 262 -8.40 1.70 8.25
N CYS A 263 -9.64 2.17 8.29
CA CYS A 263 -10.08 3.17 9.27
C CYS A 263 -9.82 2.70 10.70
N SER A 264 -10.12 1.44 11.00
CA SER A 264 -9.91 0.88 12.34
C SER A 264 -8.42 0.83 12.67
N ASN A 265 -7.60 0.36 11.74
CA ASN A 265 -6.15 0.32 11.89
C ASN A 265 -5.56 1.72 12.11
N ASP A 266 -6.00 2.71 11.34
CA ASP A 266 -5.47 4.08 11.38
C ASP A 266 -5.88 4.82 12.66
N ILE A 267 -7.09 4.61 13.20
CA ILE A 267 -7.53 5.24 14.46
C ILE A 267 -6.83 4.61 15.67
N CYS A 268 -6.52 3.32 15.61
CA CYS A 268 -5.88 2.60 16.72
C CYS A 268 -4.35 2.78 16.82
N LEU A 269 -3.73 3.45 15.84
CA LEU A 269 -2.30 3.78 15.81
C LEU A 269 -1.97 4.96 16.74
#